data_AF-A0A2M7ZP90-F1
#
_entry.id   AF-A0A2M7ZP90-F1
#
_cell.length_a   1.000
_cell.length_b   1.000
_cell.length_c   1.000
_cell.angle_alpha   90.00
_cell.angle_beta   90.00
_cell.angle_gamma   90.00
#
_symmetry.space_group_name_H-M   'P 1'
#
loop_
_entity.id
_entity.type
_entity.pdbx_description
1 polymer ?
#
loop_
_entity_poly.entity_id
_entity_poly.type
_entity_poly.pdbx_seq_one_letter_code
_entity_poly.pdbx_strand_id
1 'polypeptide(L)' 'MKVNVLLSPLSVDELYFSGKTTVVIDVLRASTTIVNMLRNGAKEVIPVATVEFAVKISGGMFGGLTLLGG' A
#
# COMPACT_ATOMS: atom_id res chain seq x y z
N MET A 1 0.60 13.24 -22.72
CA MET A 1 0.52 12.31 -21.57
C MET A 1 0.36 10.90 -22.11
N LYS A 2 1.22 9.95 -21.72
CA LYS A 2 1.13 8.55 -22.15
C LYS A 2 0.55 7.73 -20.98
N VAL A 3 -0.51 6.98 -21.22
CA VAL A 3 -1.16 6.13 -20.22
C VAL A 3 -1.02 4.68 -20.68
N ASN A 4 -0.63 3.80 -19.76
CA ASN A 4 -0.63 2.36 -19.98
C ASN A 4 -1.31 1.66 -18.81
N VAL A 5 -1.98 0.54 -19.07
CA VAL A 5 -2.69 -0.25 -18.07
C VAL A 5 -2.07 -1.65 -18.02
N LEU A 6 -1.70 -2.08 -16.82
CA LEU A 6 -1.31 -3.45 -16.55
C LEU A 6 -2.42 -4.10 -15.72
N LEU A 7 -2.96 -5.22 -16.17
CA LEU A 7 -3.95 -5.97 -15.39
C LEU A 7 -3.33 -6.71 -14.20
N SER A 8 -2.01 -6.92 -14.24
CA SER A 8 -1.23 -7.48 -13.14
C SER A 8 0.19 -6.92 -13.19
N PRO A 9 0.80 -6.56 -12.04
CA PRO A 9 2.19 -6.12 -11.99
C PRO A 9 3.17 -7.24 -12.35
N LEU A 10 2.75 -8.51 -12.27
CA LEU A 10 3.58 -9.68 -12.59
C LEU A 10 3.97 -9.78 -14.08
N SER A 11 3.35 -8.96 -14.93
CA SER A 11 3.63 -8.93 -16.38
C SER A 11 4.89 -8.13 -16.75
N VAL A 12 5.50 -7.44 -15.78
CA VAL A 12 6.66 -6.58 -15.99
C VAL A 12 7.64 -6.74 -14.82
N ASP A 13 8.91 -6.37 -15.05
CA ASP A 13 9.89 -6.26 -13.97
C ASP A 13 9.77 -4.94 -13.19
N GLU A 14 10.54 -4.79 -12.11
CA GLU A 14 10.54 -3.58 -11.29
C GLU A 14 11.05 -2.34 -12.05
N LEU A 15 12.04 -2.53 -12.94
CA LEU A 15 12.65 -1.44 -13.72
C LEU A 15 11.64 -0.81 -14.68
N TYR A 16 10.61 -1.55 -15.10
CA TYR A 16 9.53 -1.02 -15.90
C TYR A 16 8.88 0.21 -15.26
N PHE A 17 8.78 0.31 -13.93
CA PHE A 17 8.12 1.44 -13.26
C PHE A 17 9.04 2.66 -13.07
N SER A 18 10.35 2.50 -13.33
CA SER A 18 11.34 3.57 -13.11
C SER A 18 11.04 4.80 -13.97
N GLY A 19 11.06 5.98 -13.35
CA GLY A 19 10.77 7.26 -14.00
C GLY A 19 9.31 7.47 -14.41
N LYS A 20 8.38 6.59 -14.00
CA LYS A 20 6.96 6.68 -14.34
C LYS A 20 6.11 7.03 -13.12
N THR A 21 5.08 7.84 -13.32
CA THR A 21 3.99 7.96 -12.35
C THR A 21 3.14 6.69 -12.41
N THR A 22 3.06 5.97 -11.29
CA THR A 22 2.33 4.71 -11.18
C THR A 22 1.14 4.86 -10.24
N VAL A 23 -0.01 4.33 -10.66
CA VAL A 23 -1.23 4.28 -9.84
C VAL A 23 -1.56 2.81 -9.59
N VAL A 24 -1.51 2.40 -8.32
CA VAL A 24 -1.88 1.04 -7.91
C VAL A 24 -3.39 0.98 -7.67
N ILE A 25 -4.06 0.02 -8.32
CA ILE A 25 -5.51 -0.15 -8.22
C ILE A 25 -5.81 -1.56 -7.72
N ASP A 26 -6.39 -1.61 -6.52
CA ASP A 26 -7.02 -2.81 -5.96
C ASP A 26 -8.33 -2.36 -5.31
N VAL A 27 -9.40 -2.40 -6.10
CA VAL A 27 -10.72 -1.88 -5.70
C VAL A 27 -11.33 -2.73 -4.57
N LEU A 28 -11.06 -4.04 -4.56
CA LEU A 28 -11.69 -5.02 -3.66
C LEU A 28 -10.60 -5.81 -2.90
N ARG A 29 -10.00 -5.25 -1.84
CA ARG A 29 -10.41 -4.02 -1.13
C ARG A 29 -9.24 -3.12 -0.75
N ALA A 30 -8.00 -3.43 -1.13
CA ALA A 30 -6.83 -2.80 -0.51
C ALA A 30 -6.78 -1.28 -0.74
N SER A 31 -6.80 -0.82 -2.00
CA SER A 31 -6.71 0.62 -2.29
C SER A 31 -7.93 1.40 -1.80
N THR A 32 -9.13 0.80 -1.85
CA THR A 32 -10.36 1.38 -1.27
C THR A 32 -10.24 1.55 0.24
N THR A 33 -9.72 0.54 0.94
CA THR A 33 -9.47 0.60 2.39
C THR A 33 -8.45 1.68 2.74
N ILE A 34 -7.31 1.72 2.03
CA ILE A 34 -6.26 2.72 2.25
C ILE A 34 -6.81 4.14 2.09
N VAL A 35 -7.53 4.42 1.00
CA VAL A 35 -8.10 5.74 0.74
C VAL A 35 -9.13 6.11 1.81
N ASN A 36 -9.98 5.18 2.24
CA ASN A 36 -10.95 5.44 3.31
C ASN A 36 -10.27 5.70 4.67
N MET A 37 -9.23 4.95 5.02
CA MET A 37 -8.49 5.18 6.27
C MET A 37 -7.87 6.57 6.31
N LEU A 38 -7.15 6.95 5.25
CA LEU A 38 -6.49 8.26 5.16
C LEU A 38 -7.53 9.39 5.14
N ARG A 39 -8.63 9.24 4.38
CA ARG A 39 -9.72 10.22 4.33
C ARG A 39 -10.37 10.45 5.70
N ASN A 40 -10.42 9.41 6.54
CA ASN A 40 -11.01 9.46 7.88
C ASN A 40 -9.98 9.77 8.99
N GLY A 41 -8.79 10.25 8.63
CA GLY A 41 -7.83 10.80 9.60
C GLY A 41 -6.76 9.83 10.08
N ALA A 42 -6.60 8.66 9.46
CA ALA A 42 -5.39 7.87 9.68
C ALA A 42 -4.16 8.70 9.26
N LYS A 43 -3.15 8.78 10.14
CA LYS A 43 -1.92 9.53 9.89
C LYS A 43 -1.14 8.97 8.69
N GLU A 44 -1.05 7.64 8.62
CA GLU A 44 -0.35 6.91 7.57
C GLU A 44 -0.90 5.48 7.48
N VAL A 45 -0.63 4.81 6.36
CA VAL A 45 -0.89 3.38 6.17
C VAL A 45 0.40 2.75 5.66
N ILE A 46 0.86 1.68 6.32
CA ILE A 46 2.09 0.98 6.00
C ILE A 46 1.73 -0.41 5.46
N PRO A 47 1.72 -0.62 4.13
CA PRO A 47 1.54 -1.95 3.56
C PRO A 47 2.74 -2.83 3.90
N VAL A 48 2.48 -4.07 4.31
CA VAL A 48 3.51 -5.05 4.65
C VAL A 48 3.18 -6.38 3.99
N ALA A 49 4.20 -7.15 3.64
CA ALA A 49 4.03 -8.40 2.91
C ALA A 49 3.59 -9.58 3.79
N THR A 50 3.89 -9.55 5.10
CA THR A 50 3.57 -10.66 6.01
C THR A 50 3.04 -10.18 7.36
N VAL A 51 2.25 -11.04 8.01
CA VAL A 51 1.67 -10.80 9.33
C VAL A 51 2.77 -10.68 10.39
N GLU A 52 3.80 -11.52 10.32
CA GLU A 52 4.93 -11.51 11.26
C GLU A 52 5.65 -10.16 11.22
N PHE A 53 5.85 -9.60 10.02
CA PHE A 53 6.45 -8.29 9.88
C PHE A 53 5.53 -7.18 10.42
N ALA A 54 4.22 -7.27 10.17
CA ALA A 54 3.23 -6.35 10.71
C ALA A 54 3.28 -6.28 12.25
N VAL A 55 3.27 -7.45 12.90
CA VAL A 55 3.36 -7.57 14.37
C VAL A 55 4.69 -7.00 14.86
N LYS A 56 5.81 -7.35 14.21
CA LYS A 56 7.14 -6.85 14.58
C LYS A 56 7.22 -5.31 14.58
N ILE A 57 6.70 -4.66 13.54
CA ILE A 57 6.80 -3.19 13.44
C ILE A 57 5.76 -2.45 14.31
N SER A 58 4.63 -3.08 14.62
CA SER A 58 3.61 -2.49 15.49
C SER A 58 4.06 -2.29 16.94
N GLY A 59 5.02 -3.08 17.42
CA GLY A 59 5.42 -3.12 18.82
C GLY A 59 6.38 -2.00 19.28
N GLY A 60 6.91 -1.15 18.40
CA GLY A 60 7.96 -0.23 18.85
C GLY A 60 8.43 0.89 17.91
N MET A 61 7.93 1.03 16.69
CA MET A 61 8.51 2.01 15.76
C MET A 61 7.98 3.45 15.90
N PHE A 62 6.77 3.68 16.42
CA PHE A 62 6.12 5.00 16.25
C PHE A 62 5.63 5.71 17.52
N GLY A 63 5.85 5.16 18.71
CA GLY A 63 5.48 5.82 19.99
C GLY A 63 4.00 6.24 20.09
N GLY A 64 3.14 5.73 19.20
CA GLY A 64 1.74 6.13 19.02
C GLY A 64 0.83 4.93 18.75
N LEU A 65 -0.47 5.20 18.69
CA LEU A 65 -1.51 4.18 18.49
C LEU A 65 -1.38 3.55 17.09
N THR A 66 -0.98 2.28 17.04
CA THR A 66 -0.91 1.49 15.81
C THR A 66 -2.06 0.50 15.79
N LEU A 67 -2.73 0.38 14.64
CA LEU A 67 -3.75 -0.65 14.39
C LEU A 67 -3.24 -1.62 13.34
N LEU A 68 -3.42 -2.92 13.60
CA LEU A 68 -3.16 -3.99 12.63
C LEU A 68 -4.46 -4.30 11.88
N GLY A 69 -4.39 -4.40 10.56
CA GLY A 69 -5.53 -4.69 9.69
C GLY A 69 -5.10 -5.43 8.42
N GLY A 70 -6.08 -6.00 7.73
CA GLY A 70 -5.94 -6.78 6.50
C GLY A 70 -7.31 -7.17 5.94
#